data_AF-B0WRL3-F1
#
_entry.id   AF-B0WRL3-F1
#
_cell.length_a   1.000
_cell.length_b   1.000
_cell.length_c   1.000
_cell.angle_alpha   90.00
_cell.angle_beta   90.00
_cell.angle_gamma   90.00
#
_symmetry.space_group_name_H-M   'P 1'
#
loop_
_entity.id
_entity.type
_entity.pdbx_description
1 polymer ?
#
loop_
_entity_poly.entity_id
_entity_poly.type
_entity_poly.pdbx_seq_one_letter_code
_entity_poly.pdbx_strand_id
1 'polypeptide(L)' 'MSSQRFCLRWNNHQTNMLSVFDQLLHAETFTDVTLAIEGQYLKAHKSTYTR' A
#
# COMPACT_ATOMS: atom_id res chain seq x y z
N MET A 1 -41.03 9.50 1.13
CA MET A 1 -40.07 9.77 2.23
C MET A 1 -38.68 9.80 1.61
N SER A 2 -37.97 10.93 1.70
CA SER A 2 -36.65 11.06 1.06
C SER A 2 -35.64 10.11 1.70
N SER A 3 -34.89 9.40 0.87
CA SER A 3 -33.89 8.43 1.31
C SER A 3 -32.73 9.17 1.98
N GLN A 4 -32.59 9.03 3.30
CA GLN A 4 -31.44 9.56 4.03
C GLN A 4 -30.18 8.80 3.57
N ARG A 5 -29.12 9.54 3.23
CA ARG A 5 -27.82 8.99 2.89
C ARG A 5 -26.85 9.27 4.03
N PHE A 6 -26.21 8.22 4.52
CA PHE A 6 -25.17 8.30 5.52
C PHE A 6 -23.82 8.01 4.85
N CYS A 7 -22.84 8.86 5.09
CA CYS A 7 -21.46 8.65 4.64
C CYS A 7 -20.59 8.41 5.87
N LEU A 8 -19.93 7.25 5.91
CA LEU A 8 -18.94 6.93 6.93
C LEU A 8 -17.56 7.25 6.39
N ARG A 9 -16.82 8.10 7.11
CA ARG A 9 -15.41 8.36 6.83
C ARG A 9 -14.56 7.52 7.75
N TRP A 10 -13.73 6.66 7.18
CA TRP A 10 -12.68 6.02 7.95
C TRP A 10 -11.47 6.95 8.05
N ASN A 11 -11.33 7.59 9.20
CA ASN A 11 -10.29 8.61 9.44
C ASN A 11 -8.86 8.05 9.30
N ASN A 12 -8.66 6.78 9.62
CA ASN A 12 -7.34 6.14 9.64
C ASN A 12 -7.14 5.13 8.51
N HIS A 13 -8.01 5.11 7.49
CA HIS A 13 -7.91 4.12 6.41
C HIS A 13 -6.55 4.17 5.71
N GLN A 14 -6.12 5.38 5.33
CA GLN A 14 -4.85 5.58 4.64
C GLN A 14 -3.65 5.11 5.48
N THR A 15 -3.56 5.56 6.74
CA THR A 15 -2.44 5.18 7.63
C THR A 15 -2.42 3.68 7.90
N ASN A 16 -3.59 3.06 8.12
CA ASN A 16 -3.68 1.62 8.33
C ASN A 16 -3.23 0.84 7.09
N MET A 17 -3.66 1.27 5.90
CA MET A 17 -3.24 0.64 4.64
C MET A 17 -1.73 0.76 4.43
N LEU A 18 -1.14 1.94 4.67
CA LEU A 18 0.31 2.13 4.55
C LEU A 18 1.10 1.25 5.53
N SER A 19 0.64 1.12 6.78
CA SER A 19 1.28 0.24 7.77
C SER A 19 1.26 -1.23 7.35
N VAL A 20 0.15 -1.70 6.75
CA VAL A 20 0.05 -3.07 6.24
C VAL A 20 1.00 -3.28 5.05
N PHE A 21 1.10 -2.34 4.11
CA PHE A 21 2.06 -2.44 3.00
C PHE A 21 3.50 -2.50 3.48
N ASP A 22 3.84 -1.70 4.50
CA ASP A 22 5.17 -1.74 5.11
C ASP A 22 5.47 -3.11 5.71
N GLN A 23 4.53 -3.70 6.46
CA GLN A 23 4.68 -5.06 7.00
C GLN A 23 4.85 -6.12 5.89
N LEU A 24 4.08 -6.03 4.81
CA LEU A 24 4.19 -6.94 3.68
C LEU A 24 5.52 -6.78 2.95
N LEU A 25 6.08 -5.57 2.90
CA LEU A 25 7.34 -5.28 2.24
C LEU A 25 8.50 -5.91 3.00
N HIS A 26 8.51 -5.73 4.33
CA HIS A 26 9.46 -6.38 5.22
C HIS A 26 9.37 -7.92 5.17
N ALA A 27 8.18 -8.45 4.92
CA ALA A 27 7.95 -9.88 4.71
C ALA A 27 8.21 -10.34 3.26
N GLU A 28 8.69 -9.47 2.37
CA GLU A 28 8.87 -9.70 0.92
C GLU A 28 7.64 -10.32 0.24
N THR A 29 6.45 -10.03 0.76
CA THR A 29 5.19 -10.63 0.31
C THR A 29 4.48 -9.69 -0.64
N PHE A 30 3.98 -10.24 -1.75
CA PHE A 30 3.34 -9.48 -2.83
C PHE A 30 4.24 -8.39 -3.46
N THR A 31 5.56 -8.47 -3.29
CA THR A 31 6.50 -7.56 -3.96
C THR A 31 6.60 -7.93 -5.43
N ASP A 32 6.35 -6.98 -6.31
CA ASP A 32 6.34 -7.13 -7.76
C ASP A 32 7.57 -6.49 -8.44
N VAL A 33 8.39 -5.77 -7.66
CA VAL A 33 9.62 -5.13 -8.12
C VAL A 33 10.82 -5.65 -7.33
N THR A 34 11.91 -5.94 -8.03
CA THR A 34 13.24 -6.17 -7.43
C THR A 34 14.24 -5.26 -8.12
N LEU A 35 14.84 -4.34 -7.37
CA LEU A 35 15.90 -3.45 -7.85
C LEU A 35 17.25 -4.10 -7.57
N ALA A 36 18.11 -4.19 -8.57
CA ALA A 36 19.47 -4.74 -8.45
C ALA A 36 20.50 -3.64 -8.72
N ILE A 37 21.35 -3.32 -7.73
CA ILE A 37 22.39 -2.29 -7.83
C ILE A 37 23.65 -2.82 -7.17
N GLU A 38 24.76 -2.83 -7.91
CA GLU A 38 26.10 -3.21 -7.40
C GLU A 38 26.12 -4.54 -6.61
N GLY A 39 25.32 -5.52 -7.04
CA GLY A 39 25.22 -6.84 -6.39
C GLY A 39 24.26 -6.90 -5.20
N GLN A 40 23.62 -5.80 -4.82
CA GLN A 40 22.54 -5.78 -3.84
C GLN A 40 21.17 -5.88 -4.52
N TYR A 41 20.21 -6.49 -3.82
CA TYR A 41 18.83 -6.62 -4.27
C TYR A 41 17.88 -5.98 -3.24
N LEU A 42 16.96 -5.15 -3.72
CA LEU A 42 15.92 -4.53 -2.91
C LEU A 42 14.55 -4.91 -3.46
N LYS A 43 13.69 -5.50 -2.62
CA LYS A 43 12.29 -5.75 -2.95
C LYS A 43 11.47 -4.48 -2.78
N ALA A 44 10.45 -4.31 -3.61
CA ALA A 44 9.55 -3.16 -3.54
C ALA A 44 8.13 -3.52 -4.04
N HIS A 45 7.15 -2.73 -3.61
CA HIS A 45 5.81 -2.71 -4.19
C HIS A 45 5.70 -1.57 -5.20
N LYS A 46 5.16 -1.85 -6.39
CA LYS A 46 4.80 -0.82 -7.36
C LYS A 46 3.58 -0.05 -6.89
N SER A 47 3.77 1.19 -6.49
CA SER A 47 2.64 2.10 -6.27
C SER A 47 2.00 2.45 -7.61
N THR A 48 0.71 2.14 -7.76
CA THR A 48 -0.07 2.37 -8.97
C THR A 48 -0.29 3.86 -9.30
N TYR A 49 0.11 4.78 -8.42
CA TYR A 49 -0.02 6.23 -8.61
C TYR A 49 1.20 6.93 -9.23
N THR A 50 2.28 6.21 -9.58
CA THR A 50 3.40 6.82 -10.31
C THR A 50 3.05 6.95 -11.79
N ARG A 51 2.69 8.17 -12.22
CA ARG A 51 2.91 8.62 -13.61
C ARG A 51 4.31 9.16 -13.75
#